data_AF-A0A3R7UUE3-F1
#
_entry.id   AF-A0A3R7UUE3-F1
#
_cell.length_a   1.000
_cell.length_b   1.000
_cell.length_c   1.000
_cell.angle_alpha   90.00
_cell.angle_beta   90.00
_cell.angle_gamma   90.00
#
_symmetry.space_group_name_H-M   'P 1'
#
loop_
_entity.id
_entity.type
_entity.pdbx_description
1 polymer ?
#
loop_
_entity_poly.entity_id
_entity_poly.type
_entity_poly.pdbx_seq_one_letter_code
_entity_poly.pdbx_strand_id
1 'polypeptide(L)'
;MGDGGSADGKSPIDIAGLPNSVAMLCDTMLRIDPEWSLDRWLDRCATEELELASSHLGREKMRLEQRLRRVEDIAKQLGRTQETNVSIHKDSFQRNLFDVYDADGSENDEIGKILNEAARAASIPSPIATDDDPLLAIISARILDMAESAHAEGTDSISWEEVTEELIPGGISEEEVDEAFAHLIQNEQLIEFVFGKFIINDDR
;
A
#
# COMPACT_ATOMS: atom_id res chain seq x y z
N MET A 1 13.75 -48.88 -51.19
CA MET A 1 12.67 -49.30 -50.26
C MET A 1 13.29 -49.42 -48.88
N GLY A 2 12.73 -48.70 -47.89
CA GLY A 2 13.06 -48.71 -46.46
C GLY A 2 14.35 -47.97 -46.10
N ASP A 3 14.36 -46.64 -46.04
CA ASP A 3 13.87 -45.79 -44.94
C ASP A 3 14.38 -46.19 -43.56
N GLY A 4 15.37 -45.43 -43.10
CA GLY A 4 15.93 -45.49 -41.76
C GLY A 4 15.23 -44.46 -40.89
N GLY A 5 14.60 -44.94 -39.83
CA GLY A 5 14.01 -44.11 -38.78
C GLY A 5 14.12 -44.85 -37.46
N SER A 6 15.33 -45.01 -36.94
CA SER A 6 15.56 -45.59 -35.62
C SER A 6 15.35 -44.50 -34.57
N ALA A 7 14.22 -44.62 -33.88
CA ALA A 7 13.91 -44.16 -32.54
C ALA A 7 14.58 -42.85 -32.08
N ASP A 8 13.79 -41.79 -32.09
CA ASP A 8 13.98 -40.55 -31.33
C ASP A 8 13.81 -40.87 -29.83
N GLY A 9 14.75 -41.64 -29.27
CA GLY A 9 14.85 -41.95 -27.86
C GLY A 9 15.56 -40.81 -27.15
N LYS A 10 14.81 -39.77 -26.78
CA LYS A 10 15.28 -38.77 -25.80
C LYS A 10 15.82 -39.54 -24.60
N SER A 11 17.11 -39.36 -24.33
CA SER A 11 17.82 -40.02 -23.24
C SER A 11 17.02 -39.82 -21.95
N PRO A 12 16.55 -40.89 -21.28
CA PRO A 12 16.01 -40.72 -19.95
C PRO A 12 17.14 -40.16 -19.08
N ILE A 13 16.88 -39.04 -18.41
CA ILE A 13 17.82 -38.47 -17.43
C ILE A 13 18.34 -39.61 -16.55
N ASP A 14 19.66 -39.75 -16.43
CA ASP A 14 20.26 -40.79 -15.61
C ASP A 14 19.98 -40.49 -14.12
N ILE A 15 18.97 -41.17 -13.59
CA ILE A 15 18.45 -40.99 -12.23
C ILE A 15 19.54 -41.27 -11.18
N ALA A 16 20.57 -42.05 -11.52
CA ALA A 16 21.67 -42.41 -10.62
C ALA A 16 22.57 -41.22 -10.22
N GLY A 17 22.53 -40.12 -10.98
CA GLY A 17 23.31 -38.90 -10.70
C GLY A 17 22.53 -37.80 -9.98
N LEU A 18 21.24 -37.99 -9.71
CA LEU A 18 20.38 -36.95 -9.14
C LEU A 18 20.48 -36.88 -7.61
N PRO A 19 20.29 -35.69 -7.00
CA PRO A 19 20.15 -35.57 -5.55
C PRO A 19 19.04 -36.47 -5.02
N ASN A 20 19.23 -37.03 -3.82
CA ASN A 20 18.28 -37.97 -3.20
C ASN A 20 16.83 -37.44 -3.16
N SER A 21 16.65 -36.12 -2.95
CA SER A 21 15.34 -35.47 -2.98
C SER A 21 14.64 -35.57 -4.33
N VAL A 22 15.38 -35.34 -5.42
CA VAL A 22 14.87 -35.40 -6.79
C VAL A 22 14.60 -36.85 -7.19
N ALA A 23 15.46 -37.79 -6.78
CA ALA A 23 15.24 -39.21 -7.02
C ALA A 23 13.97 -39.73 -6.31
N MET A 24 13.75 -39.34 -5.05
CA MET A 24 12.50 -39.67 -4.34
C MET A 24 11.27 -39.05 -5.02
N LEU A 25 11.36 -37.80 -5.45
CA LEU A 25 10.29 -37.16 -6.22
C LEU A 25 9.97 -37.99 -7.48
N CYS A 26 10.99 -38.39 -8.23
CA CYS A 26 10.79 -39.19 -9.45
C CYS A 26 10.11 -40.53 -9.17
N ASP A 27 10.58 -41.28 -8.16
CA ASP A 27 9.97 -42.57 -7.79
C ASP A 27 8.51 -42.38 -7.34
N THR A 28 8.24 -41.36 -6.52
CA THR A 28 6.87 -41.08 -6.06
C THR A 28 5.94 -40.67 -7.20
N MET A 29 6.40 -39.81 -8.12
CA MET A 29 5.58 -39.31 -9.21
C MET A 29 5.32 -40.38 -10.27
N LEU A 30 6.32 -41.20 -10.62
CA LEU A 30 6.14 -42.33 -11.54
C LEU A 30 5.20 -43.40 -10.98
N ARG A 31 5.11 -43.54 -9.65
CA ARG A 31 4.11 -44.41 -9.00
C ARG A 31 2.69 -43.87 -9.08
N ILE A 32 2.53 -42.54 -9.12
CA ILE A 32 1.23 -41.87 -9.23
C ILE A 32 0.77 -41.84 -10.68
N ASP A 33 1.66 -41.46 -11.59
CA ASP A 33 1.41 -41.34 -13.03
C ASP A 33 2.58 -41.93 -13.83
N PRO A 34 2.41 -43.08 -14.51
CA PRO A 34 3.45 -43.69 -15.33
C PRO A 34 3.89 -42.84 -16.53
N GLU A 35 3.07 -41.91 -17.01
CA GLU A 35 3.39 -41.02 -18.15
C GLU A 35 4.12 -39.74 -17.72
N TRP A 36 4.36 -39.59 -16.41
CA TRP A 36 5.08 -38.45 -15.86
C TRP A 36 6.54 -38.41 -16.33
N SER A 37 7.06 -37.20 -16.58
CA SER A 37 8.46 -37.00 -17.01
C SER A 37 9.12 -35.85 -16.28
N LEU A 38 10.32 -36.11 -15.74
CA LEU A 38 11.10 -35.12 -15.00
C LEU A 38 11.46 -33.92 -15.89
N ASP A 39 11.82 -34.15 -17.15
CA ASP A 39 12.13 -33.08 -18.10
C ASP A 39 10.97 -32.08 -18.26
N ARG A 40 9.73 -32.58 -18.47
CA ARG A 40 8.55 -31.71 -18.63
C ARG A 40 8.22 -30.98 -17.34
N TRP A 41 8.39 -31.64 -16.19
CA TRP A 41 8.16 -31.01 -14.90
C TRP A 41 9.18 -29.91 -14.62
N LEU A 42 10.47 -30.16 -14.89
CA LEU A 42 11.54 -29.18 -14.75
C LEU A 42 11.36 -27.99 -15.70
N ASP A 43 11.00 -28.26 -16.96
CA ASP A 43 10.73 -27.22 -17.94
C ASP A 43 9.58 -26.32 -17.47
N ARG A 44 8.47 -26.92 -17.04
CA ARG A 44 7.32 -26.17 -16.46
C ARG A 44 7.73 -25.35 -15.24
N CYS A 45 8.44 -25.95 -14.28
CA CYS A 45 8.91 -25.22 -13.09
C CYS A 45 9.85 -24.08 -13.46
N ALA A 46 10.78 -24.29 -14.40
CA ALA A 46 11.67 -23.24 -14.87
C ALA A 46 10.90 -22.10 -15.56
N THR A 47 9.89 -22.43 -16.37
CA THR A 47 9.03 -21.40 -17.00
C THR A 47 8.24 -20.59 -15.97
N GLU A 48 7.64 -21.26 -14.98
CA GLU A 48 6.89 -20.60 -13.90
C GLU A 48 7.81 -19.67 -13.07
N GLU A 49 9.00 -20.15 -12.70
CA GLU A 49 9.98 -19.34 -11.97
C GLU A 49 10.52 -18.16 -12.79
N LEU A 50 10.73 -18.34 -14.11
CA LEU A 50 11.14 -17.25 -14.99
C LEU A 50 10.04 -16.20 -15.16
N GLU A 51 8.78 -16.61 -15.26
CA GLU A 51 7.63 -15.69 -15.31
C GLU A 51 7.54 -14.87 -14.01
N LEU A 52 7.66 -15.52 -12.85
CA LEU A 52 7.68 -14.85 -11.56
C LEU A 52 8.86 -13.86 -11.46
N ALA A 53 10.07 -14.29 -11.82
CA ALA A 53 11.26 -13.43 -11.83
C ALA A 53 11.08 -12.22 -12.76
N SER A 54 10.50 -12.42 -13.95
CA SER A 54 10.23 -11.33 -14.89
C SER A 54 9.25 -10.31 -14.30
N SER A 55 8.23 -10.76 -13.56
CA SER A 55 7.27 -9.89 -12.90
C SER A 55 7.91 -9.06 -11.79
N HIS A 56 8.81 -9.66 -10.99
CA HIS A 56 9.58 -8.97 -9.96
C HIS A 56 10.50 -7.91 -10.56
N LEU A 57 11.20 -8.24 -11.65
CA LEU A 57 12.03 -7.27 -12.36
C LEU A 57 11.21 -6.12 -12.95
N GLY A 58 10.01 -6.40 -13.48
CA GLY A 58 9.09 -5.36 -13.95
C GLY A 58 8.70 -4.37 -12.84
N ARG A 59 8.37 -4.87 -11.66
CA ARG A 59 8.06 -4.05 -10.47
C ARG A 59 9.25 -3.21 -10.01
N GLU A 60 10.43 -3.83 -9.89
CA GLU A 60 11.64 -3.12 -9.48
C GLU A 60 12.06 -2.05 -10.50
N LYS A 61 11.93 -2.35 -11.80
CA LYS A 61 12.14 -1.35 -12.86
C LYS A 61 11.22 -0.15 -12.68
N MET A 62 9.92 -0.37 -12.47
CA MET A 62 8.95 0.72 -12.24
C MET A 62 9.34 1.54 -11.00
N ARG A 63 9.71 0.88 -9.90
CA ARG A 63 10.16 1.54 -8.66
C ARG A 63 11.39 2.42 -8.90
N LEU A 64 12.36 1.94 -9.66
CA LEU A 64 13.54 2.71 -10.01
C LEU A 64 13.22 3.88 -10.94
N GLU A 65 12.32 3.72 -11.90
CA GLU A 65 11.87 4.81 -12.77
C GLU A 65 11.16 5.91 -11.99
N GLN A 66 10.29 5.56 -11.03
CA GLN A 66 9.65 6.53 -10.14
C GLN A 66 10.68 7.27 -9.27
N ARG A 67 11.66 6.54 -8.70
CA ARG A 67 12.75 7.16 -7.93
C ARG A 67 13.57 8.12 -8.80
N LEU A 68 13.86 7.74 -10.04
CA LEU A 68 14.57 8.61 -10.98
C LEU A 68 13.76 9.87 -11.28
N ARG A 69 12.47 9.76 -11.59
CA ARG A 69 11.60 10.92 -11.82
C ARG A 69 11.58 11.87 -10.62
N ARG A 70 11.45 11.34 -9.39
CA ARG A 70 11.53 12.16 -8.17
C ARG A 70 12.86 12.90 -8.06
N VAL A 71 13.97 12.24 -8.33
CA VAL A 71 15.30 12.88 -8.31
C VAL A 71 15.39 13.97 -9.39
N GLU A 72 14.90 13.71 -10.59
CA GLU A 72 14.87 14.71 -11.68
C GLU A 72 13.99 15.92 -11.33
N ASP A 73 12.85 15.70 -10.69
CA ASP A 73 11.94 16.78 -10.31
C ASP A 73 12.54 17.64 -9.19
N ILE A 74 13.20 17.03 -8.20
CA ILE A 74 13.99 17.75 -7.19
C ILE A 74 15.10 18.56 -7.87
N ALA A 75 15.84 17.96 -8.81
CA ALA A 75 16.90 18.68 -9.53
C ALA A 75 16.36 19.86 -10.35
N LYS A 76 15.22 19.69 -11.05
CA LYS A 76 14.55 20.77 -11.77
C LYS A 76 14.05 21.87 -10.84
N GLN A 77 13.48 21.51 -9.69
CA GLN A 77 13.04 22.47 -8.70
C GLN A 77 14.22 23.27 -8.16
N LEU A 78 15.32 22.61 -7.78
CA LEU A 78 16.53 23.28 -7.30
C LEU A 78 17.11 24.25 -8.34
N GLY A 79 17.16 23.83 -9.61
CA GLY A 79 17.57 24.70 -10.72
C GLY A 79 16.68 25.93 -10.87
N ARG A 80 15.36 25.76 -10.83
CA ARG A 80 14.40 26.87 -10.84
C ARG A 80 14.55 27.78 -9.62
N THR A 81 14.72 27.22 -8.42
CA THR A 81 14.90 27.99 -7.19
C THR A 81 16.19 28.81 -7.22
N GLN A 82 17.25 28.31 -7.86
CA GLN A 82 18.48 29.07 -8.06
C GLN A 82 18.28 30.24 -9.03
N GLU A 83 17.55 30.04 -10.13
CA GLU A 83 17.22 31.11 -11.10
C GLU A 83 16.25 32.16 -10.52
N THR A 84 15.27 31.73 -9.72
CA THR A 84 14.32 32.63 -9.06
C THR A 84 14.97 33.36 -7.89
N ASN A 85 15.83 32.75 -7.09
CA ASN A 85 16.56 33.45 -6.02
C ASN A 85 17.46 34.58 -6.57
N VAL A 86 18.11 34.38 -7.73
CA VAL A 86 18.85 35.45 -8.42
C VAL A 86 17.93 36.61 -8.83
N SER A 87 16.64 36.35 -9.08
CA SER A 87 15.65 37.33 -9.53
C SER A 87 14.85 37.99 -8.39
N ILE A 88 14.58 37.26 -7.29
CA ILE A 88 13.79 37.71 -6.13
C ILE A 88 14.59 38.66 -5.25
N HIS A 89 15.92 38.55 -5.19
CA HIS A 89 16.78 39.52 -4.48
C HIS A 89 16.83 40.93 -5.12
N LYS A 90 16.03 41.22 -6.16
CA LYS A 90 16.02 42.52 -6.85
C LYS A 90 14.81 43.40 -6.49
N ASP A 91 13.81 42.91 -5.77
CA ASP A 91 12.67 43.74 -5.36
C ASP A 91 12.71 44.04 -3.86
N SER A 92 13.24 45.21 -3.50
CA SER A 92 13.35 45.68 -2.11
C SER A 92 12.01 45.81 -1.37
N PHE A 93 10.88 45.68 -2.07
CA PHE A 93 9.54 45.85 -1.49
C PHE A 93 8.72 44.55 -1.40
N GLN A 94 9.22 43.40 -1.86
CA GLN A 94 8.57 42.11 -1.61
C GLN A 94 9.05 41.50 -0.29
N ARG A 95 8.13 41.33 0.67
CA ARG A 95 8.34 40.56 1.91
C ARG A 95 7.43 39.33 1.91
N ASN A 96 7.81 38.28 2.63
CA ASN A 96 7.01 37.05 2.69
C ASN A 96 5.69 37.33 3.43
N LEU A 97 4.58 36.73 2.98
CA LEU A 97 3.25 36.84 3.62
C LEU A 97 3.27 36.40 5.10
N PHE A 98 4.24 35.60 5.49
CA PHE A 98 4.45 35.14 6.86
C PHE A 98 5.31 36.09 7.72
N ASP A 99 5.99 37.10 7.14
CA ASP A 99 6.76 38.10 7.89
C ASP A 99 5.87 39.10 8.64
N VAL A 100 4.55 39.07 8.40
CA VAL A 100 3.56 39.95 9.05
C VAL A 100 3.18 39.44 10.45
N TYR A 101 3.40 38.15 10.74
CA TYR A 101 3.00 37.54 12.01
C TYR A 101 4.05 37.67 13.13
N ASP A 102 5.22 38.22 12.83
CA ASP A 102 6.29 38.43 13.82
C ASP A 102 6.21 39.80 14.54
N ALA A 103 5.18 40.60 14.25
CA ALA A 103 5.00 41.92 14.85
C ALA A 103 4.14 41.85 16.13
N ASP A 104 4.85 41.92 17.25
CA ASP A 104 4.47 42.48 18.55
C ASP A 104 3.40 41.75 19.37
N GLY A 105 3.87 41.12 20.46
CA GLY A 105 3.07 40.38 21.41
C GLY A 105 2.10 41.23 22.24
N SER A 106 0.92 40.66 22.49
CA SER A 106 0.31 40.57 23.83
C SER A 106 -1.02 39.78 23.84
N GLU A 107 -1.60 39.45 22.67
CA GLU A 107 -2.85 38.67 22.59
C GLU A 107 -2.64 37.15 22.30
N ASN A 108 -1.42 36.76 21.93
CA ASN A 108 -1.12 35.39 21.50
C ASN A 108 -1.09 34.34 22.64
N ASP A 109 -1.06 34.78 23.90
CA ASP A 109 -0.96 33.88 25.05
C ASP A 109 -2.32 33.22 25.38
N GLU A 110 -3.42 33.88 25.03
CA GLU A 110 -4.79 33.34 25.17
C GLU A 110 -5.15 32.44 23.98
N ILE A 111 -4.85 32.88 22.75
CA ILE A 111 -5.06 32.07 21.54
C ILE A 111 -4.15 30.84 21.55
N GLY A 112 -2.90 30.98 22.00
CA GLY A 112 -1.97 29.87 22.17
C GLY A 112 -2.43 28.86 23.23
N LYS A 113 -3.11 29.32 24.29
CA LYS A 113 -3.74 28.42 25.29
C LYS A 113 -4.96 27.72 24.73
N ILE A 114 -5.85 28.43 24.03
CA ILE A 114 -7.03 27.85 23.39
C ILE A 114 -6.62 26.85 22.31
N LEU A 115 -5.59 27.14 21.51
CA LEU A 115 -5.07 26.24 20.49
C LEU A 115 -4.35 25.04 21.08
N ASN A 116 -3.63 25.20 22.19
CA ASN A 116 -2.97 24.10 22.90
C ASN A 116 -3.97 23.23 23.66
N GLU A 117 -5.07 23.80 24.15
CA GLU A 117 -6.18 23.06 24.75
C GLU A 117 -7.02 22.34 23.68
N ALA A 118 -7.22 22.96 22.51
CA ALA A 118 -7.80 22.32 21.34
C ALA A 118 -6.89 21.23 20.75
N ALA A 119 -5.56 21.40 20.74
CA ALA A 119 -4.60 20.38 20.30
C ALA A 119 -4.42 19.24 21.32
N ARG A 120 -4.73 19.49 22.59
CA ARG A 120 -4.80 18.45 23.63
C ARG A 120 -6.13 17.70 23.65
N ALA A 121 -7.23 18.38 23.29
CA ALA A 121 -8.55 17.76 23.14
C ALA A 121 -8.69 17.02 21.81
N ALA A 122 -8.11 17.55 20.74
CA ALA A 122 -7.96 16.89 19.46
C ALA A 122 -6.61 16.16 19.42
N SER A 123 -6.51 15.08 20.18
CA SER A 123 -5.50 14.06 19.93
C SER A 123 -5.86 13.34 18.62
N ILE A 124 -5.84 14.07 17.50
CA ILE A 124 -5.83 13.47 16.17
C ILE A 124 -4.53 12.66 16.16
N PRO A 125 -4.59 11.32 16.05
CA PRO A 125 -3.38 10.52 15.99
C PRO A 125 -2.55 11.06 14.83
N SER A 126 -1.26 11.34 15.08
CA SER A 126 -0.30 11.57 14.00
C SER A 126 -0.53 10.47 12.95
N PRO A 127 -0.76 10.80 11.67
CA PRO A 127 -0.97 9.78 10.66
C PRO A 127 0.26 8.88 10.73
N ILE A 128 0.03 7.62 11.11
CA ILE A 128 1.05 6.60 11.04
C ILE A 128 1.48 6.59 9.57
N ALA A 129 2.77 6.81 9.36
CA ALA A 129 3.38 7.14 8.08
C ALA A 129 3.36 5.95 7.10
N THR A 130 2.17 5.55 6.66
CA THR A 130 1.94 4.50 5.66
C THR A 130 0.83 4.82 4.65
N ASP A 131 0.02 5.85 4.85
CA ASP A 131 -1.08 6.17 3.92
C ASP A 131 -0.63 7.21 2.88
N ASP A 132 -0.17 6.74 1.71
CA ASP A 132 0.12 7.58 0.54
C ASP A 132 -1.17 8.10 -0.12
N ASP A 133 -2.35 7.61 0.29
CA ASP A 133 -3.65 8.06 -0.19
C ASP A 133 -4.34 9.00 0.83
N PRO A 134 -4.36 10.33 0.56
CA PRO A 134 -5.00 11.29 1.45
C PRO A 134 -6.52 11.08 1.54
N LEU A 135 -7.15 10.46 0.54
CA LEU A 135 -8.59 10.19 0.57
C LEU A 135 -8.89 9.04 1.53
N LEU A 136 -8.11 7.94 1.44
CA LEU A 136 -8.20 6.81 2.36
C LEU A 136 -8.02 7.24 3.82
N ALA A 137 -7.07 8.14 4.09
CA ALA A 137 -6.85 8.71 5.42
C ALA A 137 -8.05 9.52 5.93
N ILE A 138 -8.71 10.29 5.07
CA ILE A 138 -9.90 11.09 5.43
C ILE A 138 -11.10 10.18 5.69
N ILE A 139 -11.34 9.21 4.80
CA ILE A 139 -12.46 8.28 4.90
C ILE A 139 -12.30 7.39 6.15
N SER A 140 -11.10 6.84 6.37
CA SER A 140 -10.82 6.01 7.55
C SER A 140 -11.01 6.79 8.86
N ALA A 141 -10.53 8.04 8.94
CA ALA A 141 -10.78 8.90 10.09
C ALA A 141 -12.28 9.17 10.30
N ARG A 142 -13.05 9.37 9.22
CA ARG A 142 -14.49 9.59 9.31
C ARG A 142 -15.25 8.36 9.79
N ILE A 143 -14.89 7.17 9.31
CA ILE A 143 -15.47 5.90 9.77
C ILE A 143 -15.19 5.69 11.27
N LEU A 144 -13.98 6.00 11.74
CA LEU A 144 -13.64 5.92 13.16
C LEU A 144 -14.45 6.91 14.01
N ASP A 145 -14.63 8.15 13.56
CA ASP A 145 -15.45 9.16 14.25
C ASP A 145 -16.93 8.75 14.36
N MET A 146 -17.48 8.13 13.31
CA MET A 146 -18.81 7.50 13.37
C MET A 146 -18.85 6.37 14.41
N ALA A 147 -17.75 5.63 14.55
CA ALA A 147 -17.66 4.47 15.44
C ALA A 147 -17.61 4.91 16.90
N GLU A 148 -16.84 5.97 17.15
CA GLU A 148 -16.72 6.61 18.46
C GLU A 148 -18.04 7.26 18.87
N SER A 149 -18.74 7.90 17.92
CA SER A 149 -20.06 8.46 18.14
C SER A 149 -21.09 7.39 18.48
N ALA A 150 -21.11 6.27 17.74
CA ALA A 150 -22.00 5.14 18.00
C ALA A 150 -21.73 4.51 19.38
N HIS A 151 -20.45 4.37 19.76
CA HIS A 151 -20.05 3.93 21.09
C HIS A 151 -20.52 4.90 22.20
N ALA A 152 -20.41 6.21 21.98
CA ALA A 152 -20.89 7.21 22.93
C ALA A 152 -22.43 7.21 23.09
N GLU A 153 -23.17 6.87 22.03
CA GLU A 153 -24.63 6.78 22.03
C GLU A 153 -25.16 5.42 22.57
N GLY A 154 -24.27 4.46 22.84
CA GLY A 154 -24.59 3.16 23.44
C GLY A 154 -24.99 2.06 22.44
N THR A 155 -24.89 2.35 21.14
CA THR A 155 -24.94 1.39 20.05
C THR A 155 -23.51 1.03 19.70
N ASP A 156 -22.91 0.10 20.44
CA ASP A 156 -21.51 -0.36 20.34
C ASP A 156 -21.07 -0.90 18.95
N SER A 157 -21.81 -0.67 17.88
CA SER A 157 -21.48 -1.14 16.53
C SER A 157 -22.00 -0.21 15.45
N ILE A 158 -21.21 0.01 14.41
CA ILE A 158 -21.67 0.62 13.14
C ILE A 158 -21.95 -0.47 12.10
N SER A 159 -22.87 -0.21 11.18
CA SER A 159 -23.08 -1.04 9.99
C SER A 159 -22.44 -0.45 8.71
N TRP A 160 -22.06 -1.33 7.77
CA TRP A 160 -21.55 -0.89 6.46
C TRP A 160 -22.55 0.03 5.74
N GLU A 161 -23.84 -0.33 5.78
CA GLU A 161 -24.92 0.42 5.14
C GLU A 161 -25.01 1.86 5.68
N GLU A 162 -24.94 2.02 7.00
CA GLU A 162 -24.98 3.33 7.67
C GLU A 162 -23.80 4.23 7.27
N VAL A 163 -22.60 3.66 7.13
CA VAL A 163 -21.42 4.40 6.64
C VAL A 163 -21.59 4.79 5.17
N THR A 164 -22.08 3.88 4.33
CA THR A 164 -22.30 4.18 2.92
C THR A 164 -23.38 5.24 2.69
N GLU A 165 -24.47 5.21 3.46
CA GLU A 165 -25.53 6.21 3.40
C GLU A 165 -25.04 7.61 3.77
N GLU A 166 -24.03 7.71 4.64
CA GLU A 166 -23.43 8.99 5.02
C GLU A 166 -22.41 9.50 3.99
N LEU A 167 -21.55 8.60 3.50
CA LEU A 167 -20.38 8.98 2.69
C LEU A 167 -20.66 9.10 1.20
N ILE A 168 -21.55 8.28 0.64
CA ILE A 168 -21.89 8.32 -0.80
C ILE A 168 -22.47 9.68 -1.22
N PRO A 169 -23.38 10.32 -0.46
CA PRO A 169 -23.86 11.67 -0.79
C PRO A 169 -22.75 12.73 -0.80
N GLY A 170 -21.63 12.48 -0.10
CA GLY A 170 -20.43 13.31 -0.10
C GLY A 170 -19.58 13.21 -1.37
N GLY A 171 -19.95 12.33 -2.31
CA GLY A 171 -19.20 12.10 -3.54
C GLY A 171 -18.11 11.03 -3.42
N ILE A 172 -18.13 10.25 -2.33
CA ILE A 172 -17.25 9.11 -2.11
C ILE A 172 -17.86 7.87 -2.76
N SER A 173 -17.06 7.07 -3.43
CA SER A 173 -17.51 5.84 -4.07
C SER A 173 -17.57 4.66 -3.07
N GLU A 174 -18.42 3.68 -3.36
CA GLU A 174 -18.51 2.44 -2.54
C GLU A 174 -17.16 1.72 -2.47
N GLU A 175 -16.39 1.73 -3.56
CA GLU A 175 -15.05 1.12 -3.63
C GLU A 175 -14.05 1.77 -2.65
N GLU A 176 -14.11 3.09 -2.48
CA GLU A 176 -13.26 3.84 -1.53
C GLU A 176 -13.67 3.58 -0.07
N VAL A 177 -14.96 3.37 0.19
CA VAL A 177 -15.47 2.99 1.52
C VAL A 177 -15.02 1.58 1.88
N ASP A 178 -15.10 0.64 0.93
CA ASP A 178 -14.63 -0.74 1.11
C ASP A 178 -13.12 -0.80 1.37
N GLU A 179 -12.33 -0.02 0.62
CA GLU A 179 -10.89 0.10 0.84
C GLU A 179 -10.56 0.64 2.24
N ALA A 180 -11.32 1.64 2.71
CA ALA A 180 -11.16 2.20 4.05
C ALA A 180 -11.48 1.19 5.16
N PHE A 181 -12.55 0.40 5.02
CA PHE A 181 -12.84 -0.68 5.97
C PHE A 181 -11.74 -1.74 5.98
N ALA A 182 -11.27 -2.18 4.80
CA ALA A 182 -10.19 -3.14 4.70
C ALA A 182 -8.90 -2.64 5.36
N HIS A 183 -8.56 -1.37 5.14
CA HIS A 183 -7.41 -0.72 5.75
C HIS A 183 -7.51 -0.65 7.28
N LEU A 184 -8.67 -0.24 7.81
CA LEU A 184 -8.90 -0.16 9.26
C LEU A 184 -8.88 -1.54 9.95
N ILE A 185 -9.39 -2.57 9.28
CA ILE A 185 -9.33 -3.96 9.78
C ILE A 185 -7.89 -4.47 9.76
N GLN A 186 -7.15 -4.23 8.69
CA GLN A 186 -5.75 -4.65 8.56
C GLN A 186 -4.84 -4.01 9.62
N ASN A 187 -5.13 -2.76 10.01
CA ASN A 187 -4.40 -2.04 11.04
C ASN A 187 -4.93 -2.30 12.46
N GLU A 188 -5.83 -3.27 12.63
CA GLU A 188 -6.43 -3.67 13.91
C GLU A 188 -7.19 -2.53 14.63
N GLN A 189 -7.70 -1.54 13.88
CA GLN A 189 -8.46 -0.41 14.43
C GLN A 189 -9.97 -0.70 14.47
N LEU A 190 -10.47 -1.49 13.52
CA LEU A 190 -11.84 -2.00 13.49
C LEU A 190 -11.85 -3.52 13.53
N ILE A 191 -12.81 -4.07 14.26
CA ILE A 191 -13.07 -5.51 14.30
C ILE A 191 -14.48 -5.77 13.76
N GLU A 192 -14.57 -6.64 12.76
CA GLU A 192 -15.85 -7.20 12.33
C GLU A 192 -16.24 -8.35 13.27
N PHE A 193 -17.37 -8.21 13.96
CA PHE A 193 -17.88 -9.22 14.89
C PHE A 193 -19.10 -9.98 14.34
N VAL A 194 -19.84 -9.35 13.43
CA VAL A 194 -20.95 -9.93 12.68
C VAL A 194 -20.86 -9.39 11.25
N PHE A 195 -21.25 -10.20 10.26
CA PHE A 195 -21.24 -9.80 8.85
C PHE A 195 -21.86 -8.41 8.66
N GLY A 196 -21.04 -7.45 8.22
CA GLY A 196 -21.46 -6.07 7.97
C GLY A 196 -21.63 -5.19 9.22
N LYS A 197 -21.15 -5.62 10.39
CA LYS A 197 -21.12 -4.82 11.63
C LYS A 197 -19.72 -4.77 12.25
N PHE A 198 -19.30 -3.55 12.59
CA PHE A 198 -17.95 -3.25 13.04
C PHE A 198 -17.95 -2.55 14.40
N ILE A 199 -16.93 -2.82 15.21
CA ILE A 199 -16.68 -2.20 16.51
C ILE A 199 -15.23 -1.69 16.53
N ILE A 200 -14.97 -0.61 17.26
CA ILE A 200 -13.60 -0.15 17.54
C ILE A 200 -12.88 -1.19 18.39
N ASN A 201 -11.63 -1.49 18.02
CA ASN A 201 -10.77 -2.28 18.87
C ASN A 201 -10.24 -1.42 20.04
N ASP A 202 -10.77 -1.63 21.25
CA ASP A 202 -10.41 -0.88 22.47
C ASP A 202 -9.17 -1.44 23.21
N ASP A 203 -8.44 -2.39 22.61
CA ASP A 203 -7.20 -2.92 23.18
C ASP A 203 -6.03 -1.91 23.00
N ARG A 204 -6.05 -0.81 23.76
CA ARG A 204 -4.91 0.12 23.94
C ARG A 204 -4.61 0.47 25.39
#